data_AF-E6UFF8-F1
#
_entry.id   AF-E6UFF8-F1
#
_cell.length_a   1.000
_cell.length_b   1.000
_cell.length_c   1.000
_cell.angle_alpha   90.00
_cell.angle_beta   90.00
_cell.angle_gamma   90.00
#
_symmetry.space_group_name_H-M   'P 1'
#
loop_
_entity.id
_entity.type
_entity.pdbx_description
1 polymer ?
#
loop_
_entity_poly.entity_id
_entity_poly.type
_entity_poly.pdbx_seq_one_letter_code
_entity_poly.pdbx_strand_id
1 'polypeptide(L)'
;MERTLRQRIKTIKEIKNQHGMSIPQIQDIVAEHGGYVSPRTMYDIFAEGSEEKNFHYQSIAPIYESLIEVYGDDYTTDDVAALKQMLKERNRQVDDLLIQLESKHDEFEKRLSIYEERKNAYERSISLLEKQLDQLDRLLFDRDRMLQQLLDAYIPNQ
;
A
#
# COMPACT_ATOMS: atom_id res chain seq x y z
N MET A 1 27.25 -2.47 25.87
CA MET A 1 28.15 -1.76 24.92
C MET A 1 29.33 -2.62 24.45
N GLU A 2 29.99 -3.43 25.30
CA GLU A 2 31.06 -4.33 24.81
C GLU A 2 30.57 -5.39 23.81
N ARG A 3 29.39 -5.97 24.03
CA ARG A 3 28.78 -6.95 23.09
C ARG A 3 28.58 -6.39 21.67
N THR A 4 28.32 -5.09 21.53
CA THR A 4 28.14 -4.45 20.21
C THR A 4 29.47 -4.20 19.50
N LEU A 5 30.56 -3.94 20.22
CA LEU A 5 31.88 -3.73 19.61
C LEU A 5 32.48 -5.03 19.07
N ARG A 6 32.38 -6.12 19.85
CA ARG A 6 32.83 -7.45 19.40
C ARG A 6 32.09 -7.90 18.15
N GLN A 7 30.77 -7.68 18.12
CA GLN A 7 29.95 -8.00 16.94
C GLN A 7 30.41 -7.20 15.72
N ARG A 8 30.70 -5.90 15.87
CA ARG A 8 31.20 -5.06 14.77
C ARG A 8 32.55 -5.54 14.23
N ILE A 9 33.50 -5.91 15.11
CA ILE A 9 34.79 -6.49 14.69
C ILE A 9 34.57 -7.79 13.91
N LYS A 10 33.67 -8.65 14.38
CA LYS A 10 33.32 -9.89 13.69
C LYS A 10 32.77 -9.62 12.30
N THR A 11 31.80 -8.71 12.19
CA THR A 11 31.19 -8.33 10.90
C THR A 11 32.21 -7.77 9.91
N ILE A 12 33.07 -6.81 10.31
CA ILE A 12 34.08 -6.26 9.37
C ILE A 12 35.12 -7.30 8.94
N LYS A 13 35.43 -8.28 9.80
CA LYS A 13 36.33 -9.39 9.45
C LYS A 13 35.69 -10.36 8.47
N GLU A 14 34.41 -10.68 8.66
CA GLU A 14 33.66 -11.46 7.69
C GLU A 14 33.62 -10.73 6.34
N ILE A 15 33.31 -9.42 6.32
CA ILE A 15 33.36 -8.54 5.11
C ILE A 15 34.70 -8.67 4.40
N LYS A 16 35.79 -8.48 5.14
CA LYS A 16 37.14 -8.64 4.60
C LYS A 16 37.36 -10.02 3.98
N ASN A 17 36.92 -11.08 4.64
CA ASN A 17 37.19 -12.46 4.21
C ASN A 17 36.34 -12.87 3.00
N GLN A 18 35.05 -12.54 2.97
CA GLN A 18 34.18 -12.88 1.84
C GLN A 18 34.60 -12.17 0.56
N HIS A 19 35.01 -10.90 0.64
CA HIS A 19 35.45 -10.13 -0.52
C HIS A 19 36.97 -10.21 -0.78
N GLY A 20 37.71 -11.04 -0.03
CA GLY A 20 39.15 -11.25 -0.23
C GLY A 20 40.00 -9.99 -0.08
N MET A 21 39.56 -9.03 0.72
CA MET A 21 40.21 -7.72 0.81
C MET A 21 41.50 -7.75 1.62
N SER A 22 42.48 -7.01 1.13
CA SER A 22 43.68 -6.64 1.89
C SER A 22 43.39 -5.46 2.81
N ILE A 23 44.17 -5.34 3.89
CA ILE A 23 44.03 -4.22 4.84
C ILE A 23 44.23 -2.84 4.17
N PRO A 24 45.21 -2.66 3.24
CA PRO A 24 45.33 -1.42 2.49
C PRO A 24 44.05 -1.06 1.71
N GLN A 25 43.41 -2.02 1.04
CA GLN A 25 42.16 -1.76 0.31
C GLN A 25 41.04 -1.30 1.24
N ILE A 26 40.93 -1.88 2.45
CA ILE A 26 39.96 -1.41 3.45
C ILE A 26 40.32 0.01 3.90
N GLN A 27 41.60 0.36 3.97
CA GLN A 27 42.05 1.69 4.36
C GLN A 27 41.68 2.74 3.31
N ASP A 28 41.80 2.38 2.03
CA ASP A 28 41.37 3.21 0.91
C ASP A 28 39.85 3.44 0.97
N ILE A 29 39.06 2.38 1.18
CA ILE A 29 37.59 2.47 1.35
C ILE A 29 37.22 3.40 2.51
N VAL A 30 37.88 3.25 3.67
CA VAL A 30 37.63 4.10 4.84
C VAL A 30 37.97 5.57 4.54
N ALA A 31 39.06 5.81 3.81
CA ALA A 31 39.47 7.15 3.42
C ALA A 31 38.50 7.80 2.41
N GLU A 32 37.99 7.02 1.44
CA GLU A 32 36.99 7.47 0.47
C GLU A 32 35.67 7.92 1.15
N HIS A 33 35.30 7.28 2.25
CA HIS A 33 34.11 7.61 3.05
C HIS A 33 34.40 8.67 4.15
N GLY A 34 35.54 9.35 4.08
CA GLY A 34 35.89 10.46 4.99
C GLY A 34 36.36 10.04 6.39
N GLY A 35 36.62 8.75 6.60
CA GLY A 35 37.16 8.20 7.83
C GLY A 35 38.69 8.10 7.82
N TYR A 36 39.29 7.91 8.99
CA TYR A 36 40.71 7.56 9.10
C TYR A 36 40.94 6.61 10.28
N VAL A 37 41.67 5.52 10.01
CA VAL A 37 42.22 4.64 11.05
C VAL A 37 43.67 4.35 10.71
N SER A 38 44.55 4.43 11.70
CA SER A 38 45.98 4.21 11.48
C SER A 38 46.24 2.79 10.96
N PRO A 39 47.23 2.58 10.06
CA PRO A 39 47.55 1.24 9.55
C PRO A 39 47.79 0.24 10.67
N ARG A 40 48.53 0.64 11.71
CA ARG A 40 48.80 -0.20 12.88
C ARG A 40 47.53 -0.65 13.57
N THR A 41 46.60 0.27 13.83
CA THR A 41 45.30 -0.03 14.45
C THR A 41 44.47 -0.95 13.55
N MET A 42 44.50 -0.77 12.24
CA MET A 42 43.86 -1.66 11.28
C MET A 42 44.43 -3.08 11.34
N TYR A 43 45.75 -3.23 11.33
CA TYR A 43 46.39 -4.54 11.51
C TYR A 43 46.05 -5.17 12.86
N ASP A 44 45.98 -4.39 13.94
CA ASP A 44 45.59 -4.89 15.26
C ASP A 44 44.12 -5.36 15.31
N ILE A 45 43.22 -4.63 14.65
CA ILE A 45 41.79 -4.96 14.55
C ILE A 45 41.57 -6.19 13.69
N PHE A 46 42.32 -6.38 12.61
CA PHE A 46 42.18 -7.54 11.72
C PHE A 46 43.05 -8.74 12.12
N ALA A 47 43.89 -8.62 13.14
CA ALA A 47 44.68 -9.72 13.68
C ALA A 47 43.80 -10.85 14.27
N GLU A 48 44.32 -12.06 14.29
CA GLU A 48 43.64 -13.21 14.88
C GLU A 48 43.36 -13.00 16.39
N GLY A 49 42.15 -13.32 16.84
CA GLY A 49 41.72 -13.17 18.23
C GLY A 49 41.47 -11.73 18.70
N SER A 50 41.48 -10.74 17.79
CA SER A 50 41.19 -9.34 18.12
C SER A 50 39.74 -9.09 18.59
N GLU A 51 38.80 -10.00 18.31
CA GLU A 51 37.40 -9.95 18.76
C GLU A 51 37.28 -9.93 20.29
N GLU A 52 38.28 -10.47 20.98
CA GLU A 52 38.36 -10.53 22.43
C GLU A 52 39.15 -9.36 23.04
N LYS A 53 39.79 -8.53 22.21
CA LYS A 53 40.55 -7.35 22.67
C LYS A 53 39.64 -6.14 22.88
N ASN A 54 40.04 -5.28 23.80
CA ASN A 54 39.34 -4.02 24.08
C ASN A 54 39.83 -2.92 23.15
N PHE A 55 39.01 -2.56 22.17
CA PHE A 55 39.22 -1.43 21.28
C PHE A 55 38.28 -0.28 21.62
N HIS A 56 38.72 0.94 21.33
CA HIS A 56 37.89 2.12 21.43
C HIS A 56 36.89 2.14 20.27
N TYR A 57 35.65 2.55 20.54
CA TYR A 57 34.61 2.65 19.51
C TYR A 57 35.05 3.53 18.33
N GLN A 58 35.75 4.64 18.60
CA GLN A 58 36.25 5.55 17.55
C GLN A 58 37.26 4.89 16.61
N SER A 59 37.91 3.80 17.02
CA SER A 59 38.87 3.06 16.19
C SER A 59 38.20 2.07 15.26
N ILE A 60 36.97 1.64 15.56
CA ILE A 60 36.23 0.61 14.80
C ILE A 60 35.11 1.22 13.97
N ALA A 61 34.44 2.26 14.48
CA ALA A 61 33.29 2.87 13.84
C ALA A 61 33.55 3.31 12.39
N PRO A 62 34.67 3.99 12.05
CA PRO A 62 34.94 4.37 10.67
C PRO A 62 35.05 3.16 9.74
N ILE A 63 35.69 2.08 10.18
CA ILE A 63 35.83 0.85 9.38
C ILE A 63 34.47 0.18 9.20
N TYR A 64 33.71 0.05 10.28
CA TYR A 64 32.40 -0.59 10.26
C TYR A 64 31.41 0.16 9.37
N GLU A 65 31.34 1.49 9.50
CA GLU A 65 30.41 2.32 8.73
C GLU A 65 30.73 2.27 7.24
N SER A 66 32.00 2.47 6.85
CA SER A 66 32.39 2.42 5.42
C SER A 66 32.19 1.03 4.81
N LEU A 67 32.51 -0.04 5.54
CA LEU A 67 32.35 -1.39 5.00
C LEU A 67 30.87 -1.83 4.92
N ILE A 68 30.02 -1.39 5.86
CA ILE A 68 28.58 -1.66 5.82
C ILE A 68 27.90 -0.83 4.73
N GLU A 69 28.35 0.38 4.45
CA GLU A 69 27.81 1.16 3.33
C GLU A 69 28.09 0.49 1.97
N VAL A 70 29.30 -0.05 1.79
CA VAL A 70 29.71 -0.68 0.53
C VAL A 70 29.19 -2.12 0.40
N TYR A 71 29.18 -2.89 1.48
CA TYR A 71 28.90 -4.34 1.44
C TYR A 71 27.74 -4.77 2.33
N GLY A 72 27.06 -3.86 3.02
CA GLY A 72 26.07 -4.19 4.06
C GLY A 72 24.85 -4.97 3.58
N ASP A 73 24.55 -4.96 2.28
CA ASP A 73 23.46 -5.76 1.72
C ASP A 73 23.75 -7.27 1.77
N ASP A 74 25.02 -7.68 1.61
CA ASP A 74 25.45 -9.09 1.65
C ASP A 74 25.57 -9.64 3.09
N TYR A 75 25.51 -8.76 4.09
CA TYR A 75 25.59 -9.09 5.53
C TYR A 75 24.26 -9.05 6.24
N THR A 76 23.17 -9.00 5.48
CA THR A 76 21.85 -9.28 6.03
C THR A 76 21.85 -10.73 6.51
N THR A 77 21.67 -10.93 7.82
CA THR A 77 21.52 -12.28 8.41
C THR A 77 20.44 -13.05 7.64
N ASP A 78 20.56 -14.37 7.49
CA ASP A 78 19.58 -15.20 6.75
C ASP A 78 18.13 -14.88 7.13
N ASP A 79 17.89 -14.55 8.41
CA ASP A 79 16.59 -14.09 8.92
C ASP A 79 16.09 -12.79 8.26
N VAL A 80 16.98 -11.82 8.03
CA VAL A 80 16.66 -10.54 7.36
C VAL A 80 16.39 -10.77 5.87
N ALA A 81 17.14 -11.66 5.22
CA ALA A 81 16.87 -12.05 3.84
C ALA A 81 15.50 -12.75 3.71
N ALA A 82 15.18 -13.66 4.63
CA ALA A 82 13.87 -14.31 4.70
C ALA A 82 12.74 -13.29 4.94
N LEU A 83 12.94 -12.33 5.85
CA LEU A 83 11.96 -11.26 6.10
C LEU A 83 11.77 -10.35 4.88
N LYS A 84 12.84 -9.96 4.18
CA LYS A 84 12.76 -9.19 2.92
C LYS A 84 11.94 -9.96 1.86
N GLN A 85 12.16 -11.27 1.75
CA GLN A 85 11.43 -12.13 0.82
C GLN A 85 9.94 -12.24 1.19
N MET A 86 9.62 -12.48 2.47
CA MET A 86 8.24 -12.50 2.95
C MET A 86 7.53 -11.17 2.72
N LEU A 87 8.21 -10.04 2.96
CA LEU A 87 7.65 -8.71 2.72
C LEU A 87 7.33 -8.52 1.24
N LYS A 88 8.21 -8.94 0.35
CA LYS A 88 8.00 -8.88 -1.11
C LYS A 88 6.82 -9.71 -1.56
N GLU A 89 6.66 -10.92 -1.02
CA GLU A 89 5.50 -11.78 -1.29
C GLU A 89 4.20 -11.17 -0.78
N ARG A 90 4.22 -10.59 0.43
CA ARG A 90 3.05 -9.90 0.99
C ARG A 90 2.68 -8.66 0.19
N ASN A 91 3.64 -7.88 -0.28
CA ASN A 91 3.38 -6.73 -1.14
C ASN A 91 2.72 -7.16 -2.46
N ARG A 92 3.22 -8.22 -3.10
CA ARG A 92 2.56 -8.77 -4.31
C ARG A 92 1.12 -9.19 -4.04
N GLN A 93 0.87 -9.88 -2.92
CA GLN A 93 -0.50 -10.26 -2.55
C GLN A 93 -1.39 -9.04 -2.31
N VAL A 94 -0.87 -7.96 -1.74
CA VAL A 94 -1.60 -6.70 -1.57
C VAL A 94 -1.92 -6.08 -2.93
N ASP A 95 -0.95 -6.03 -3.85
CA ASP A 95 -1.15 -5.50 -5.20
C ASP A 95 -2.22 -6.29 -5.95
N ASP A 96 -2.18 -7.62 -5.89
CA ASP A 96 -3.18 -8.49 -6.52
C ASP A 96 -4.60 -8.25 -5.94
N LEU A 97 -4.70 -8.05 -4.62
CA LEU A 97 -5.97 -7.75 -3.97
C LEU A 97 -6.50 -6.36 -4.33
N LEU A 98 -5.62 -5.37 -4.50
CA LEU A 98 -5.99 -4.03 -4.96
C LEU A 98 -6.57 -4.08 -6.38
N ILE A 99 -5.94 -4.81 -7.30
CA ILE A 99 -6.44 -5.00 -8.66
C ILE A 99 -7.83 -5.67 -8.65
N GLN A 100 -8.04 -6.68 -7.80
CA GLN A 100 -9.35 -7.32 -7.66
C GLN A 100 -10.42 -6.38 -7.10
N LEU A 101 -10.06 -5.54 -6.12
CA LEU A 101 -10.95 -4.54 -5.55
C LEU A 101 -11.35 -3.49 -6.57
N GLU A 102 -10.39 -2.96 -7.34
CA GLU A 102 -10.66 -2.01 -8.42
C GLU A 102 -11.58 -2.62 -9.48
N SER A 103 -11.32 -3.85 -9.91
CA SER A 103 -12.19 -4.55 -10.86
C SER A 103 -13.62 -4.74 -10.34
N LYS A 104 -13.78 -5.07 -9.05
CA LYS A 104 -15.09 -5.18 -8.41
C LYS A 104 -15.79 -3.84 -8.26
N HIS A 105 -15.03 -2.79 -7.97
CA HIS A 105 -15.56 -1.43 -7.90
C HIS A 105 -16.14 -1.01 -9.25
N ASP A 106 -15.41 -1.19 -10.34
CA ASP A 106 -15.88 -0.89 -11.70
C ASP A 106 -17.12 -1.69 -12.10
N GLU A 107 -17.19 -2.97 -11.67
CA GLU A 107 -18.38 -3.81 -11.88
C GLU A 107 -19.59 -3.22 -11.15
N PHE A 108 -19.42 -2.78 -9.91
CA PHE A 108 -20.50 -2.17 -9.13
C PHE A 108 -20.95 -0.83 -9.70
N GLU A 109 -20.03 0.04 -10.15
CA GLU A 109 -20.38 1.30 -10.79
C GLU A 109 -21.23 1.09 -12.05
N LYS A 110 -20.83 0.13 -12.91
CA LYS A 110 -21.62 -0.22 -14.11
C LYS A 110 -23.02 -0.70 -13.76
N ARG A 111 -23.13 -1.55 -12.73
CA ARG A 111 -24.43 -2.04 -12.26
C ARG A 111 -25.28 -0.91 -11.69
N LEU A 112 -24.68 0.01 -10.94
CA LEU A 112 -25.37 1.18 -10.39
C LEU A 112 -25.95 2.04 -11.50
N SER A 113 -25.16 2.34 -12.54
CA SER A 113 -25.61 3.10 -13.72
C SER A 113 -26.83 2.46 -14.39
N ILE A 114 -26.84 1.14 -14.57
CA ILE A 114 -27.98 0.42 -15.15
C ILE A 114 -29.23 0.55 -14.26
N TYR A 115 -29.07 0.45 -12.95
CA TYR A 115 -30.19 0.62 -12.02
C TYR A 115 -30.73 2.04 -12.02
N GLU A 116 -29.87 3.05 -12.14
CA GLU A 116 -30.29 4.46 -12.27
C GLU A 116 -31.07 4.69 -13.57
N GLU A 117 -30.60 4.19 -14.70
CA GLU A 117 -31.34 4.26 -15.96
C GLU A 117 -32.72 3.60 -15.86
N ARG A 118 -32.78 2.41 -15.25
CA ARG A 118 -34.03 1.68 -15.06
C ARG A 118 -34.98 2.42 -14.11
N LYS A 119 -34.46 3.01 -13.03
CA LYS A 119 -35.23 3.85 -12.11
C LYS A 119 -35.84 5.04 -12.86
N ASN A 120 -35.04 5.75 -13.65
CA ASN A 120 -35.52 6.89 -14.44
C ASN A 120 -36.59 6.49 -15.45
N ALA A 121 -36.46 5.31 -16.08
CA ALA A 121 -37.49 4.79 -16.98
C ALA A 121 -38.80 4.50 -16.25
N TYR A 122 -38.73 3.93 -15.04
CA TYR A 122 -39.92 3.69 -14.21
C TYR A 122 -40.57 4.99 -13.75
N GLU A 123 -39.80 5.99 -13.32
CA GLU A 123 -40.34 7.30 -12.93
C GLU A 123 -41.08 7.98 -14.09
N ARG A 124 -40.56 7.89 -15.32
CA ARG A 124 -41.26 8.40 -16.52
C ARG A 124 -42.57 7.65 -16.78
N SER A 125 -42.56 6.33 -16.63
CA SER A 125 -43.75 5.50 -16.81
C SER A 125 -44.83 5.84 -15.78
N ILE A 126 -44.44 5.97 -14.50
CA ILE A 126 -45.33 6.37 -13.41
C ILE A 126 -45.95 7.74 -13.72
N SER A 127 -45.14 8.73 -14.09
CA SER A 127 -45.64 10.07 -14.41
C SER A 127 -46.63 10.08 -15.59
N LEU A 128 -46.44 9.20 -16.58
CA LEU A 128 -47.39 9.05 -17.67
C LEU A 128 -48.71 8.46 -17.18
N LEU A 129 -48.66 7.43 -16.36
CA LEU A 129 -49.84 6.78 -15.79
C LEU A 129 -50.63 7.73 -14.88
N GLU A 130 -49.94 8.53 -14.06
CA GLU A 130 -50.56 9.57 -13.22
C GLU A 130 -51.33 10.58 -14.08
N LYS A 131 -50.76 11.04 -15.19
CA LYS A 131 -51.46 11.95 -16.12
C LYS A 131 -52.68 11.30 -16.78
N GLN A 132 -52.61 10.01 -17.09
CA GLN A 132 -53.74 9.27 -17.65
C GLN A 132 -54.87 9.10 -16.61
N LEU A 133 -54.52 8.83 -15.36
CA LEU A 133 -55.47 8.79 -14.25
C LEU A 133 -56.16 10.14 -14.05
N ASP A 134 -55.40 11.24 -14.01
CA ASP A 134 -55.97 12.59 -13.90
C ASP A 134 -56.96 12.92 -15.02
N GLN A 135 -56.69 12.45 -16.25
CA GLN A 135 -57.59 12.63 -17.38
C GLN A 135 -58.87 11.80 -17.22
N LEU A 136 -58.75 10.56 -16.77
CA LEU A 136 -59.91 9.69 -16.51
C LEU A 136 -60.78 10.25 -15.39
N ASP A 137 -60.20 10.75 -14.31
CA ASP A 137 -60.92 11.35 -13.20
C ASP A 137 -61.73 12.58 -13.65
N ARG A 138 -61.15 13.42 -14.52
CA ARG A 138 -61.88 14.56 -15.11
C ARG A 138 -63.05 14.11 -15.98
N LEU A 139 -62.84 13.09 -16.82
CA LEU A 139 -63.90 12.56 -17.69
C LEU A 139 -65.04 11.93 -16.88
N LEU A 140 -64.71 11.23 -15.79
CA LEU A 140 -65.69 10.68 -14.86
C LEU A 140 -66.47 11.79 -14.18
N PHE A 141 -65.79 12.82 -13.68
CA PHE A 141 -66.44 13.99 -13.07
C PHE A 141 -67.41 14.69 -14.04
N ASP A 142 -66.99 14.92 -15.29
CA ASP A 142 -67.85 15.54 -16.30
C ASP A 142 -69.06 14.66 -16.62
N ARG A 143 -68.87 13.33 -16.73
CA ARG A 143 -69.96 12.38 -16.93
C ARG A 143 -70.95 12.40 -15.76
N ASP A 144 -70.47 12.35 -14.53
CA ASP A 144 -71.31 12.36 -13.33
C ASP A 144 -72.12 13.67 -13.26
N ARG A 145 -71.50 14.80 -13.59
CA ARG A 145 -72.18 16.09 -13.69
C ARG A 145 -73.28 16.09 -14.75
N MET A 146 -73.03 15.54 -15.94
CA MET A 146 -74.04 15.46 -16.99
C MET A 146 -75.21 14.54 -16.59
N LEU A 147 -74.92 13.41 -15.94
CA LEU A 147 -75.94 12.50 -15.44
C LEU A 147 -76.82 13.19 -14.38
N GLN A 148 -76.21 13.96 -13.47
CA GLN A 148 -76.96 14.74 -12.48
C GLN A 148 -77.88 15.76 -13.15
N GLN A 149 -77.39 16.51 -14.15
CA GLN A 149 -78.21 17.47 -14.89
C GLN A 149 -79.39 16.80 -15.61
N LEU A 150 -79.17 15.63 -16.20
CA LEU A 150 -80.24 14.84 -16.83
C LEU A 150 -81.26 14.35 -15.81
N LEU A 151 -80.79 13.90 -14.64
CA LEU A 151 -81.66 13.47 -13.53
C LEU A 151 -82.54 14.64 -13.04
N ASP A 152 -81.93 15.80 -12.80
CA ASP A 152 -82.63 17.02 -12.35
C ASP A 152 -83.66 17.49 -13.38
N ALA A 153 -83.38 17.32 -14.69
CA ALA A 153 -84.32 17.64 -15.76
C ALA A 153 -85.47 16.63 -15.88
N TYR A 154 -85.22 15.35 -15.57
CA TYR A 154 -86.21 14.27 -15.68
C TYR A 154 -87.10 14.15 -14.42
N ILE A 155 -86.62 14.64 -13.28
CA ILE A 155 -87.38 14.75 -12.03
C ILE A 155 -87.53 16.25 -11.72
N PRO A 156 -88.42 16.99 -12.41
CA PRO A 156 -88.66 18.37 -12.05
C PRO A 156 -89.28 18.38 -10.65
N ASN A 157 -88.60 19.07 -9.72
CA ASN A 157 -88.98 19.32 -8.33
C ASN A 157 -90.47 19.05 -8.04
N GLN A 158 -90.75 17.96 -7.30
CA GLN A 158 -92.00 17.85 -6.56
C GLN A 158 -92.08 18.91 -5.46
#